data_AF-A0A938MNQ6-F1
#
_entry.id   AF-A0A938MNQ6-F1
#
_cell.length_a   1.000
_cell.length_b   1.000
_cell.length_c   1.000
_cell.angle_alpha   90.00
_cell.angle_beta   90.00
_cell.angle_gamma   90.00
#
_symmetry.space_group_name_H-M   'P 1'
#
loop_
_entity.id
_entity.type
_entity.pdbx_description
1 polymer ?
#
loop_
_entity_poly.entity_id
_entity_poly.type
_entity_poly.pdbx_seq_one_letter_code
_entity_poly.pdbx_strand_id
1 'polypeptide(L)'
;RESGYRTFGTGKWHNGRESYHRSFSHGDEIFFGGMADHWNVPAYHFDPTGKYEATCPIVDDPARSNQVRHRQCDHIHAGKHSSELIADAAIQFIQSQSADAPFFMYVSFLAPHDPRTMPKQYLQMYDPAKVKLPPNFMPEHPFDNGELRVRDEMLASFPRTPEEVRRHIAEYFAMITHLDAQIGRVMKALEDKGVLGDTILVLAGDNGLAVGQHGLFGKQSCYDHSLRVPLIFAGPGIPQSTRTDAFAYLFDIFPTLCDLTGIRVPSTVEGASLVQAMCDPSVKVRDTLYFAYTDKHRAVRDRRFKLVHYVVNGRHSMTQLFDLQQDPWELSNLAADR
;
A
#
# COMPACT_ATOMS: atom_id res chain seq x y z
N ARG A 1 -23.37 -1.18 -3.74
CA ARG A 1 -24.51 -1.98 -3.23
C ARG A 1 -25.82 -1.58 -3.90
N GLU A 2 -26.20 -0.31 -3.89
CA GLU A 2 -27.42 0.18 -4.56
C GLU A 2 -27.47 -0.18 -6.06
N SER A 3 -26.33 -0.25 -6.73
CA SER A 3 -26.19 -0.70 -8.13
C SER A 3 -26.11 -2.23 -8.29
N GLY A 4 -26.55 -3.03 -7.31
CA GLY A 4 -26.58 -4.50 -7.39
C GLY A 4 -25.29 -5.23 -7.03
N TYR A 5 -24.17 -4.51 -6.84
CA TYR A 5 -22.87 -5.11 -6.52
C TYR A 5 -22.84 -5.75 -5.11
N ARG A 6 -22.36 -6.99 -5.04
CA ARG A 6 -21.90 -7.62 -3.79
C ARG A 6 -20.49 -7.12 -3.46
N THR A 7 -20.31 -6.59 -2.26
CA THR A 7 -19.06 -5.95 -1.83
C THR A 7 -18.34 -6.83 -0.83
N PHE A 8 -17.12 -7.25 -1.16
CA PHE A 8 -16.26 -8.12 -0.34
C PHE A 8 -14.96 -7.39 0.02
N GLY A 9 -14.54 -7.50 1.28
CA GLY A 9 -13.26 -6.97 1.75
C GLY A 9 -12.44 -8.04 2.48
N THR A 10 -11.14 -8.11 2.21
CA THR A 10 -10.21 -8.99 2.92
C THR A 10 -8.87 -8.29 3.17
N GLY A 11 -8.17 -8.70 4.22
CA GLY A 11 -6.89 -8.13 4.60
C GLY A 11 -7.02 -6.80 5.33
N LYS A 12 -6.04 -5.90 5.14
CA LYS A 12 -5.86 -4.71 5.98
C LYS A 12 -6.95 -3.66 5.76
N TRP A 13 -7.55 -3.17 6.86
CA TRP A 13 -8.47 -2.04 6.86
C TRP A 13 -8.27 -1.12 8.07
N HIS A 14 -7.80 0.11 7.82
CA HIS A 14 -7.49 1.09 8.87
C HIS A 14 -8.57 2.13 9.16
N ASN A 15 -9.65 2.18 8.37
CA ASN A 15 -10.68 3.21 8.52
C ASN A 15 -11.71 2.87 9.62
N GLY A 16 -11.40 1.92 10.49
CA GLY A 16 -12.27 1.46 11.57
C GLY A 16 -13.38 0.50 11.13
N ARG A 17 -13.91 -0.23 12.11
CA ARG A 17 -14.94 -1.27 11.93
C ARG A 17 -16.24 -0.74 11.36
N GLU A 18 -16.70 0.41 11.86
CA GLU A 18 -17.93 1.03 11.34
C GLU A 18 -17.80 1.39 9.86
N SER A 19 -16.65 1.93 9.45
CA SER A 19 -16.44 2.22 8.03
C SER A 19 -16.37 0.95 7.20
N TYR A 20 -15.76 -0.12 7.71
CA TYR A 20 -15.75 -1.41 7.02
C TYR A 20 -17.17 -1.95 6.83
N HIS A 21 -17.97 -1.94 7.89
CA HIS A 21 -19.36 -2.41 7.88
C HIS A 21 -20.25 -1.60 6.93
N ARG A 22 -20.00 -0.28 6.78
CA ARG A 22 -20.68 0.54 5.76
C ARG A 22 -20.25 0.21 4.33
N SER A 23 -18.98 -0.15 4.13
CA SER A 23 -18.38 -0.39 2.80
C SER A 23 -18.68 -1.77 2.23
N PHE A 24 -18.71 -2.81 3.07
CA PHE A 24 -18.78 -4.20 2.63
C PHE A 24 -20.03 -4.92 3.15
N SER A 25 -20.44 -5.97 2.44
CA SER A 25 -21.55 -6.85 2.85
C SER A 25 -21.08 -8.27 3.15
N HIS A 26 -19.85 -8.58 2.77
CA HIS A 26 -19.16 -9.84 2.98
C HIS A 26 -17.70 -9.53 3.23
N GLY A 27 -16.98 -10.48 3.80
CA GLY A 27 -15.58 -10.33 4.13
C GLY A 27 -15.07 -11.54 4.87
N ASP A 28 -13.78 -11.78 4.73
CA ASP A 28 -13.09 -12.78 5.50
C ASP A 28 -11.61 -12.43 5.60
N GLU A 29 -10.93 -12.97 6.59
CA GLU A 29 -9.53 -12.68 6.89
C GLU A 29 -9.25 -11.17 6.99
N ILE A 30 -10.16 -10.46 7.66
CA ILE A 30 -10.13 -9.01 7.83
C ILE A 30 -9.13 -8.66 8.93
N PHE A 31 -8.27 -7.69 8.69
CA PHE A 31 -7.28 -7.22 9.66
C PHE A 31 -7.45 -5.73 9.94
N PHE A 32 -7.96 -5.39 11.13
CA PHE A 32 -8.16 -4.00 11.55
C PHE A 32 -6.92 -3.33 12.17
N GLY A 33 -5.81 -4.07 12.32
CA GLY A 33 -4.62 -3.59 13.01
C GLY A 33 -3.63 -2.84 12.10
N GLY A 34 -2.71 -2.10 12.72
CA GLY A 34 -1.59 -1.41 12.04
C GLY A 34 -0.57 -2.36 11.42
N MET A 35 -0.17 -3.34 12.24
CA MET A 35 1.01 -4.18 12.09
C MET A 35 0.72 -5.55 12.70
N ALA A 36 1.21 -6.62 12.08
CA ALA A 36 1.13 -7.96 12.62
C ALA A 36 2.36 -8.76 12.20
N ASP A 37 2.66 -9.81 12.94
CA ASP A 37 3.46 -10.91 12.40
C ASP A 37 2.70 -11.54 11.24
N HIS A 38 3.33 -11.60 10.05
CA HIS A 38 2.72 -12.16 8.85
C HIS A 38 2.31 -13.62 9.01
N TRP A 39 2.89 -14.36 9.96
CA TRP A 39 2.59 -15.78 10.18
C TRP A 39 1.50 -16.04 11.22
N ASN A 40 1.06 -14.98 11.92
CA ASN A 40 0.12 -15.06 13.04
C ASN A 40 -0.82 -13.84 13.04
N VAL A 41 -1.41 -13.53 11.88
CA VAL A 41 -2.30 -12.38 11.72
C VAL A 41 -3.59 -12.59 12.52
N PRO A 42 -3.97 -11.66 13.43
CA PRO A 42 -5.27 -11.68 14.08
C PRO A 42 -6.35 -11.25 13.09
N ALA A 43 -7.20 -12.19 12.72
CA ALA A 43 -8.18 -12.02 11.66
C ALA A 43 -9.61 -12.03 12.20
N TYR A 44 -10.52 -11.50 11.38
CA TYR A 44 -11.96 -11.50 11.63
C TYR A 44 -12.71 -12.01 10.41
N HIS A 45 -13.79 -12.72 10.67
CA HIS A 45 -14.85 -12.97 9.71
C HIS A 45 -15.75 -11.73 9.58
N PHE A 46 -16.54 -11.64 8.52
CA PHE A 46 -17.54 -10.59 8.42
C PHE A 46 -18.62 -10.71 9.51
N ASP A 47 -18.76 -9.66 10.32
CA ASP A 47 -19.83 -9.52 11.30
C ASP A 47 -20.93 -8.59 10.75
N PRO A 48 -22.15 -9.09 10.49
CA PRO A 48 -23.26 -8.27 10.00
C PRO A 48 -23.79 -7.27 11.03
N THR A 49 -23.39 -7.36 12.30
CA THR A 49 -23.67 -6.35 13.31
C THR A 49 -22.62 -5.23 13.35
N GLY A 50 -21.46 -5.46 12.72
CA GLY A 50 -20.35 -4.51 12.66
C GLY A 50 -19.57 -4.33 13.97
N LYS A 51 -19.79 -5.20 14.98
CA LYS A 51 -19.21 -5.03 16.32
C LYS A 51 -17.81 -5.65 16.47
N TYR A 52 -17.61 -6.86 15.92
CA TYR A 52 -16.33 -7.58 15.96
C TYR A 52 -15.77 -7.72 17.39
N GLU A 53 -16.53 -8.37 18.28
CA GLU A 53 -16.25 -8.41 19.73
C GLU A 53 -15.42 -9.60 20.18
N ALA A 54 -15.17 -10.59 19.32
CA ALA A 54 -14.44 -11.79 19.70
C ALA A 54 -13.00 -11.47 20.12
N THR A 55 -12.44 -12.38 20.93
CA THR A 55 -11.07 -12.28 21.40
C THR A 55 -10.36 -13.63 21.36
N CYS A 56 -9.08 -13.61 21.01
CA CYS A 56 -8.19 -14.75 21.10
C CYS A 56 -7.21 -14.57 22.28
N PRO A 57 -6.87 -15.65 23.02
CA PRO A 57 -5.86 -15.59 24.07
C PRO A 57 -4.46 -15.39 23.48
N ILE A 58 -3.61 -14.65 24.20
CA ILE A 58 -2.21 -14.38 23.87
C ILE A 58 -1.37 -14.28 25.13
N VAL A 59 -0.12 -14.70 25.04
CA VAL A 59 0.94 -14.41 26.03
C VAL A 59 1.97 -13.54 25.33
N ASP A 60 2.04 -12.25 25.70
CA ASP A 60 2.84 -11.24 24.97
C ASP A 60 4.36 -11.51 25.04
N ASP A 61 4.86 -11.97 26.19
CA ASP A 61 6.27 -12.30 26.41
C ASP A 61 6.38 -13.58 27.26
N PRO A 62 6.35 -14.77 26.61
CA PRO A 62 6.43 -16.04 27.32
C PRO A 62 7.78 -16.27 28.01
N ALA A 63 8.82 -15.48 27.69
CA ALA A 63 10.12 -15.56 28.37
C ALA A 63 10.11 -14.85 29.73
N ARG A 64 9.17 -13.91 29.95
CA ARG A 64 9.10 -13.09 31.18
C ARG A 64 7.77 -13.18 31.93
N SER A 65 6.73 -13.73 31.30
CA SER A 65 5.38 -13.76 31.87
C SER A 65 4.57 -14.96 31.37
N ASN A 66 3.78 -15.56 32.27
CA ASN A 66 2.76 -16.56 31.94
C ASN A 66 1.34 -15.95 31.95
N GLN A 67 1.22 -14.62 32.02
CA GLN A 67 -0.08 -13.94 32.05
C GLN A 67 -0.77 -14.06 30.68
N VAL A 68 -1.94 -14.70 30.66
CA VAL A 68 -2.81 -14.73 29.49
C VAL A 68 -3.56 -13.40 29.39
N ARG A 69 -3.47 -12.77 28.22
CA ARG A 69 -4.24 -11.59 27.80
C ARG A 69 -5.08 -11.95 26.60
N HIS A 70 -6.04 -11.10 26.26
CA HIS A 70 -6.97 -11.32 25.16
C HIS A 70 -6.82 -10.20 24.15
N ARG A 71 -6.48 -10.56 22.91
CA ARG A 71 -6.47 -9.65 21.76
C ARG A 71 -7.79 -9.78 21.03
N GLN A 72 -8.33 -8.68 20.53
CA GLN A 72 -9.53 -8.74 19.68
C GLN A 72 -9.19 -9.37 18.33
N CYS A 73 -9.88 -10.48 18.03
CA CYS A 73 -9.86 -11.26 16.80
C CYS A 73 -10.89 -12.38 16.93
N ASP A 74 -11.36 -12.89 15.80
CA ASP A 74 -12.11 -14.15 15.77
C ASP A 74 -11.13 -15.34 15.81
N HIS A 75 -10.01 -15.24 15.08
CA HIS A 75 -9.06 -16.34 14.94
C HIS A 75 -7.64 -15.90 14.52
N ILE A 76 -6.70 -16.86 14.56
CA ILE A 76 -5.34 -16.76 14.03
C ILE A 76 -4.99 -18.07 13.31
N HIS A 77 -4.57 -18.00 12.06
CA HIS A 77 -4.03 -19.14 11.31
C HIS A 77 -2.51 -19.25 11.48
N ALA A 78 -2.07 -19.86 12.58
CA ALA A 78 -0.65 -19.99 12.89
C ALA A 78 0.13 -20.71 11.78
N GLY A 79 1.23 -20.11 11.34
CA GLY A 79 2.14 -20.67 10.34
C GLY A 79 1.71 -20.46 8.89
N LYS A 80 0.59 -19.76 8.65
CA LYS A 80 0.16 -19.36 7.31
C LYS A 80 0.51 -17.90 7.08
N HIS A 81 1.21 -17.61 5.99
CA HIS A 81 1.62 -16.24 5.69
C HIS A 81 0.41 -15.38 5.31
N SER A 82 0.38 -14.12 5.72
CA SER A 82 -0.76 -13.21 5.52
C SER A 82 -1.18 -13.09 4.05
N SER A 83 -0.21 -13.10 3.13
CA SER A 83 -0.49 -13.04 1.69
C SER A 83 -1.24 -14.26 1.18
N GLU A 84 -0.93 -15.45 1.70
CA GLU A 84 -1.65 -16.69 1.37
C GLU A 84 -3.04 -16.69 2.00
N LEU A 85 -3.14 -16.21 3.25
CA LEU A 85 -4.40 -16.08 3.98
C LEU A 85 -5.41 -15.21 3.21
N ILE A 86 -4.98 -14.02 2.80
CA ILE A 86 -5.80 -13.04 2.08
C ILE A 86 -6.15 -13.53 0.67
N ALA A 87 -5.20 -14.15 -0.03
CA ALA A 87 -5.46 -14.73 -1.34
C ALA A 87 -6.50 -15.86 -1.26
N ASP A 88 -6.41 -16.73 -0.24
CA ASP A 88 -7.36 -17.82 -0.06
C ASP A 88 -8.77 -17.31 0.20
N ALA A 89 -8.93 -16.28 1.05
CA ALA A 89 -10.22 -15.63 1.29
C ALA A 89 -10.82 -15.03 0.02
N ALA A 90 -10.00 -14.34 -0.79
CA ALA A 90 -10.42 -13.79 -2.07
C ALA A 90 -10.84 -14.90 -3.06
N ILE A 91 -10.08 -15.98 -3.15
CA ILE A 91 -10.37 -17.13 -4.03
C ILE A 91 -11.67 -17.81 -3.62
N GLN A 92 -11.86 -18.06 -2.32
CA GLN A 92 -13.09 -18.65 -1.79
C GLN A 92 -14.32 -17.78 -2.11
N PHE A 93 -14.19 -16.45 -1.95
CA PHE A 93 -15.26 -15.53 -2.34
C PHE A 93 -15.59 -15.66 -3.83
N ILE A 94 -14.60 -15.60 -4.73
CA ILE A 94 -14.79 -15.74 -6.19
C ILE A 94 -15.51 -17.06 -6.52
N GLN A 95 -15.06 -18.17 -5.94
CA GLN A 95 -15.64 -19.49 -6.18
C GLN A 95 -17.10 -19.57 -5.75
N SER A 96 -17.45 -18.91 -4.63
CA SER A 96 -18.81 -18.89 -4.08
C SER A 96 -19.81 -18.00 -4.84
N GLN A 97 -19.35 -17.10 -5.71
CA GLN A 97 -20.26 -16.22 -6.46
C GLN A 97 -20.93 -16.96 -7.63
N SER A 98 -22.16 -16.56 -7.98
CA SER A 98 -22.71 -16.91 -9.30
C SER A 98 -22.01 -16.07 -10.37
N ALA A 99 -21.81 -16.64 -11.57
CA ALA A 99 -21.16 -15.93 -12.66
C ALA A 99 -21.91 -14.64 -13.06
N ASP A 100 -23.23 -14.62 -12.93
CA ASP A 100 -24.07 -13.49 -13.36
C ASP A 100 -24.22 -12.37 -12.31
N ALA A 101 -23.63 -12.51 -11.12
CA ALA A 101 -23.79 -11.51 -10.05
C ALA A 101 -22.59 -10.56 -10.00
N PRO A 102 -22.77 -9.23 -10.20
CA PRO A 102 -21.66 -8.29 -10.13
C PRO A 102 -21.11 -8.22 -8.70
N PHE A 103 -19.79 -8.15 -8.60
CA PHE A 103 -19.11 -8.02 -7.33
C PHE A 103 -18.02 -6.94 -7.36
N PHE A 104 -17.70 -6.41 -6.18
CA PHE A 104 -16.58 -5.55 -5.92
C PHE A 104 -15.73 -6.19 -4.81
N MET A 105 -14.45 -6.40 -5.07
CA MET A 105 -13.51 -6.96 -4.12
C MET A 105 -12.43 -5.95 -3.76
N TYR A 106 -12.26 -5.71 -2.47
CA TYR A 106 -11.11 -5.01 -1.92
C TYR A 106 -10.17 -6.02 -1.27
N VAL A 107 -9.08 -6.36 -1.96
CA VAL A 107 -8.09 -7.35 -1.53
C VAL A 107 -6.84 -6.62 -1.07
N SER A 108 -6.71 -6.42 0.24
CA SER A 108 -5.70 -5.54 0.83
C SER A 108 -4.60 -6.32 1.51
N PHE A 109 -3.57 -6.69 0.74
CA PHE A 109 -2.42 -7.42 1.26
C PHE A 109 -1.62 -6.59 2.28
N LEU A 110 -1.13 -7.24 3.34
CA LEU A 110 -0.23 -6.61 4.32
C LEU A 110 1.20 -6.48 3.77
N ALA A 111 1.64 -7.48 2.99
CA ALA A 111 2.95 -7.46 2.35
C ALA A 111 3.00 -6.34 1.29
N PRO A 112 4.18 -5.75 1.03
CA PRO A 112 5.51 -6.09 1.55
C PRO A 112 5.91 -5.28 2.80
N HIS A 113 4.94 -4.83 3.61
CA HIS A 113 5.23 -4.17 4.88
C HIS A 113 6.09 -5.07 5.79
N ASP A 114 6.82 -4.48 6.72
CA ASP A 114 7.58 -5.26 7.69
C ASP A 114 6.65 -5.90 8.76
N PRO A 115 7.09 -6.95 9.49
CA PRO A 115 8.40 -7.59 9.45
C PRO A 115 8.68 -8.31 8.14
N ARG A 116 9.89 -8.13 7.58
CA ARG A 116 10.22 -8.65 6.24
C ARG A 116 10.43 -10.15 6.24
N THR A 117 9.34 -10.89 6.11
CA THR A 117 9.33 -12.35 6.14
C THR A 117 8.50 -12.91 4.99
N MET A 118 8.87 -14.09 4.50
CA MET A 118 8.25 -14.77 3.38
C MET A 118 8.66 -16.25 3.40
N PRO A 119 7.97 -17.16 2.70
CA PRO A 119 8.43 -18.52 2.55
C PRO A 119 9.86 -18.58 1.99
N LYS A 120 10.69 -19.45 2.56
CA LYS A 120 12.14 -19.50 2.32
C LYS A 120 12.53 -19.56 0.84
N GLN A 121 11.74 -20.25 0.02
CA GLN A 121 11.98 -20.36 -1.42
C GLN A 121 12.04 -19.01 -2.14
N TYR A 122 11.28 -17.99 -1.70
CA TYR A 122 11.31 -16.65 -2.29
C TYR A 122 12.53 -15.87 -1.81
N LEU A 123 12.90 -15.99 -0.53
CA LEU A 123 14.11 -15.36 -0.01
C LEU A 123 15.36 -15.82 -0.77
N GLN A 124 15.43 -17.11 -1.08
CA GLN A 124 16.55 -17.73 -1.80
C GLN A 124 16.70 -17.26 -3.25
N MET A 125 15.70 -16.57 -3.82
CA MET A 125 15.80 -16.00 -5.17
C MET A 125 16.67 -14.75 -5.22
N TYR A 126 16.90 -14.09 -4.07
CA TYR A 126 17.58 -12.81 -3.98
C TYR A 126 18.87 -12.91 -3.18
N ASP A 127 20.00 -12.70 -3.84
CA ASP A 127 21.32 -12.58 -3.21
C ASP A 127 21.58 -11.11 -2.86
N PRO A 128 21.66 -10.74 -1.55
CA PRO A 128 21.93 -9.37 -1.14
C PRO A 128 23.20 -8.77 -1.75
N ALA A 129 24.24 -9.58 -2.00
CA ALA A 129 25.49 -9.09 -2.58
C ALA A 129 25.30 -8.54 -4.02
N LYS A 130 24.26 -9.00 -4.72
CA LYS A 130 23.93 -8.58 -6.10
C LYS A 130 22.98 -7.38 -6.16
N VAL A 131 22.33 -7.03 -5.05
CA VAL A 131 21.42 -5.88 -4.99
C VAL A 131 22.21 -4.59 -5.12
N LYS A 132 21.90 -3.76 -6.11
CA LYS A 132 22.49 -2.42 -6.24
C LYS A 132 21.77 -1.45 -5.30
N LEU A 133 22.54 -0.62 -4.59
CA LEU A 133 21.97 0.48 -3.81
C LEU A 133 21.43 1.56 -4.76
N PRO A 134 20.32 2.22 -4.39
CA PRO A 134 19.80 3.35 -5.17
C PRO A 134 20.78 4.53 -5.11
N PRO A 135 20.85 5.37 -6.16
CA PRO A 135 21.76 6.53 -6.22
C PRO A 135 21.62 7.53 -5.07
N ASN A 136 20.44 7.61 -4.45
CA ASN A 136 20.16 8.44 -3.28
C ASN A 136 20.26 7.68 -1.95
N PHE A 137 20.94 6.54 -1.88
CA PHE A 137 21.31 5.93 -0.61
C PHE A 137 22.17 6.90 0.22
N MET A 138 21.83 7.04 1.50
CA MET A 138 22.67 7.75 2.48
C MET A 138 22.72 6.94 3.79
N PRO A 139 23.83 6.99 4.54
CA PRO A 139 23.90 6.34 5.85
C PRO A 139 22.87 6.92 6.84
N GLU A 140 22.66 8.24 6.82
CA GLU A 140 21.72 8.96 7.68
C GLU A 140 21.05 10.11 6.90
N HIS A 141 19.87 10.51 7.34
CA HIS A 141 19.19 11.68 6.79
C HIS A 141 19.88 12.97 7.26
N PRO A 142 20.13 13.96 6.37
CA PRO A 142 21.02 15.08 6.70
C PRO A 142 20.42 16.17 7.59
N PHE A 143 19.12 16.13 7.88
CA PHE A 143 18.45 17.12 8.75
C PHE A 143 17.28 16.50 9.50
N ASP A 144 16.75 17.20 10.51
CA ASP A 144 15.59 16.75 11.27
C ASP A 144 14.29 16.94 10.47
N ASN A 145 13.69 15.82 10.05
CA ASN A 145 12.37 15.78 9.43
C ASN A 145 11.24 15.56 10.45
N GLY A 146 11.55 15.43 11.73
CA GLY A 146 10.62 15.20 12.84
C GLY A 146 10.19 13.74 13.03
N GLU A 147 10.75 12.80 12.26
CA GLU A 147 10.38 11.37 12.28
C GLU A 147 11.60 10.42 12.24
N LEU A 148 12.82 10.92 12.45
CA LEU A 148 14.08 10.16 12.32
C LEU A 148 14.28 8.96 13.28
N ARG A 149 13.37 8.79 14.24
CA ARG A 149 13.46 7.79 15.32
C ARG A 149 12.15 7.02 15.53
N VAL A 150 11.23 7.07 14.56
CA VAL A 150 10.04 6.20 14.62
C VAL A 150 10.41 4.74 14.41
N ARG A 151 9.47 3.86 14.73
CA ARG A 151 9.60 2.40 14.62
C ARG A 151 10.26 1.94 13.30
N ASP A 152 9.80 2.45 12.16
CA ASP A 152 10.31 2.05 10.83
C ASP A 152 11.81 2.37 10.69
N GLU A 153 12.24 3.49 11.27
CA GLU A 153 13.62 3.96 11.25
C GLU A 153 14.54 3.11 12.14
N MET A 154 13.98 2.40 13.12
CA MET A 154 14.70 1.52 14.05
C MET A 154 14.88 0.10 13.53
N LEU A 155 14.40 -0.22 12.31
CA LEU A 155 14.55 -1.55 11.70
C LEU A 155 16.00 -1.89 11.33
N ALA A 156 16.88 -0.89 11.24
CA ALA A 156 18.32 -1.05 11.06
C ALA A 156 19.08 -0.01 11.91
N SER A 157 20.33 -0.32 12.25
CA SER A 157 21.17 0.58 13.03
C SER A 157 21.60 1.83 12.24
N PHE A 158 21.84 2.92 12.98
CA PHE A 158 22.50 4.12 12.48
C PHE A 158 24.01 4.09 12.80
N PRO A 159 24.89 4.62 11.93
CA PRO A 159 24.62 4.95 10.53
C PRO A 159 24.35 3.68 9.71
N ARG A 160 23.52 3.77 8.67
CA ARG A 160 23.17 2.61 7.85
C ARG A 160 24.36 2.16 7.03
N THR A 161 24.63 0.86 7.04
CA THR A 161 25.69 0.28 6.21
C THR A 161 25.15 -0.15 4.84
N PRO A 162 25.98 -0.09 3.79
CA PRO A 162 25.63 -0.64 2.48
C PRO A 162 25.15 -2.09 2.52
N GLU A 163 25.80 -2.94 3.33
CA GLU A 163 25.47 -4.36 3.44
C GLU A 163 24.05 -4.56 4.02
N GLU A 164 23.73 -3.82 5.09
CA GLU A 164 22.46 -3.96 5.78
C GLU A 164 21.29 -3.45 4.91
N VAL A 165 21.50 -2.36 4.19
CA VAL A 165 20.48 -1.86 3.25
C VAL A 165 20.28 -2.82 2.09
N ARG A 166 21.33 -3.43 1.54
CA ARG A 166 21.20 -4.46 0.50
C ARG A 166 20.43 -5.68 0.98
N ARG A 167 20.66 -6.13 2.22
CA ARG A 167 19.91 -7.22 2.84
C ARG A 167 18.42 -6.88 2.89
N HIS A 168 18.06 -5.72 3.39
CA HIS A 168 16.66 -5.31 3.48
C HIS A 168 15.97 -5.10 2.14
N ILE A 169 16.68 -4.57 1.12
CA ILE A 169 16.15 -4.49 -0.24
C ILE A 169 15.93 -5.89 -0.82
N ALA A 170 16.86 -6.84 -0.61
CA ALA A 170 16.70 -8.23 -1.07
C ALA A 170 15.46 -8.89 -0.43
N GLU A 171 15.29 -8.75 0.88
CA GLU A 171 14.12 -9.25 1.61
C GLU A 171 12.82 -8.60 1.11
N TYR A 172 12.85 -7.28 0.88
CA TYR A 172 11.70 -6.54 0.35
C TYR A 172 11.30 -7.03 -1.04
N PHE A 173 12.27 -7.26 -1.94
CA PHE A 173 12.00 -7.84 -3.25
C PHE A 173 11.47 -9.28 -3.17
N ALA A 174 12.03 -10.10 -2.28
CA ALA A 174 11.53 -11.46 -2.04
C ALA A 174 10.07 -11.47 -1.56
N MET A 175 9.68 -10.54 -0.69
CA MET A 175 8.27 -10.38 -0.28
C MET A 175 7.38 -9.96 -1.44
N ILE A 176 7.85 -9.06 -2.30
CA ILE A 176 7.10 -8.64 -3.50
C ILE A 176 6.89 -9.83 -4.44
N THR A 177 7.91 -10.67 -4.67
CA THR A 177 7.75 -11.89 -5.49
C THR A 177 6.75 -12.86 -4.89
N HIS A 178 6.78 -13.02 -3.55
CA HIS A 178 5.78 -13.83 -2.88
C HIS A 178 4.37 -13.25 -3.07
N LEU A 179 4.20 -11.95 -2.86
CA LEU A 179 2.93 -11.25 -3.08
C LEU A 179 2.43 -11.41 -4.52
N ASP A 180 3.31 -11.23 -5.51
CA ASP A 180 3.00 -11.41 -6.93
C ASP A 180 2.46 -12.82 -7.23
N ALA A 181 3.08 -13.86 -6.67
CA ALA A 181 2.57 -15.23 -6.77
C ALA A 181 1.16 -15.38 -6.17
N GLN A 182 0.87 -14.71 -5.04
CA GLN A 182 -0.46 -14.74 -4.42
C GLN A 182 -1.51 -13.97 -5.24
N ILE A 183 -1.15 -12.84 -5.84
CA ILE A 183 -2.01 -12.12 -6.81
C ILE A 183 -2.31 -13.02 -8.01
N GLY A 184 -1.30 -13.73 -8.53
CA GLY A 184 -1.46 -14.69 -9.62
C GLY A 184 -2.48 -15.79 -9.30
N ARG A 185 -2.51 -16.29 -8.06
CA ARG A 185 -3.54 -17.27 -7.62
C ARG A 185 -4.95 -16.69 -7.65
N VAL A 186 -5.13 -15.44 -7.22
CA VAL A 186 -6.43 -14.75 -7.27
C VAL A 186 -6.87 -14.54 -8.72
N MET A 187 -5.95 -14.09 -9.59
CA MET A 187 -6.24 -13.92 -11.03
C MET A 187 -6.62 -15.25 -11.69
N LYS A 188 -5.92 -16.35 -11.36
CA LYS A 188 -6.23 -17.69 -11.86
C LYS A 188 -7.63 -18.15 -11.43
N ALA A 189 -8.07 -17.80 -10.22
CA ALA A 189 -9.43 -18.11 -9.77
C ALA A 189 -10.51 -17.35 -10.57
N LEU A 190 -10.25 -16.10 -10.96
CA LEU A 190 -11.14 -15.35 -11.87
C LEU A 190 -11.19 -15.98 -13.27
N GLU A 191 -10.04 -16.44 -13.77
CA GLU A 191 -9.92 -17.13 -15.06
C GLU A 191 -10.69 -18.46 -15.04
N ASP A 192 -10.47 -19.29 -14.02
CA ASP A 192 -11.14 -20.60 -13.87
C ASP A 192 -12.65 -20.46 -13.69
N LYS A 193 -13.09 -19.36 -13.07
CA LYS A 193 -14.51 -19.02 -12.93
C LYS A 193 -15.12 -18.48 -14.23
N GLY A 194 -14.30 -18.14 -15.23
CA GLY A 194 -14.73 -17.59 -16.51
C GLY A 194 -15.13 -16.12 -16.47
N VAL A 195 -14.80 -15.39 -15.39
CA VAL A 195 -15.24 -13.99 -15.19
C VAL A 195 -14.11 -12.97 -15.36
N LEU A 196 -12.86 -13.42 -15.54
CA LEU A 196 -11.70 -12.53 -15.72
C LEU A 196 -11.90 -11.54 -16.89
N GLY A 197 -12.50 -12.01 -18.00
CA GLY A 197 -12.76 -11.19 -19.18
C GLY A 197 -13.79 -10.06 -18.96
N ASP A 198 -14.56 -10.13 -17.88
CA ASP A 198 -15.56 -9.12 -17.48
C ASP A 198 -15.17 -8.41 -16.18
N THR A 199 -13.92 -8.57 -15.72
CA THR A 199 -13.44 -8.00 -14.46
C THR A 199 -12.50 -6.82 -14.72
N ILE A 200 -12.79 -5.68 -14.10
CA ILE A 200 -11.83 -4.57 -13.99
C ILE A 200 -10.90 -4.84 -12.80
N LEU A 201 -9.61 -4.96 -13.07
CA LEU A 201 -8.55 -5.11 -12.09
C LEU A 201 -7.85 -3.78 -11.84
N VAL A 202 -7.68 -3.44 -10.56
CA VAL A 202 -6.89 -2.27 -10.13
C VAL A 202 -5.83 -2.75 -9.15
N LEU A 203 -4.56 -2.51 -9.47
CA LEU A 203 -3.44 -2.71 -8.56
C LEU A 203 -2.90 -1.35 -8.14
N ALA A 204 -2.84 -1.10 -6.84
CA ALA A 204 -2.28 0.13 -6.28
C ALA A 204 -1.48 -0.14 -4.99
N GLY A 205 -0.43 0.65 -4.77
CA GLY A 205 0.22 0.75 -3.45
C GLY A 205 -0.42 1.87 -2.62
N ASP A 206 -0.49 1.75 -1.30
CA ASP A 206 -0.96 2.81 -0.40
C ASP A 206 0.08 3.93 -0.24
N ASN A 207 1.35 3.55 -0.20
CA ASN A 207 2.52 4.41 -0.15
C ASN A 207 3.76 3.66 -0.66
N GLY A 208 4.86 4.37 -0.87
CA GLY A 208 6.18 3.79 -1.08
C GLY A 208 6.92 3.51 0.23
N LEU A 209 8.19 3.14 0.14
CA LEU A 209 9.07 2.85 1.29
C LEU A 209 10.52 3.24 0.94
N ALA A 210 11.22 3.88 1.88
CA ALA A 210 12.55 4.44 1.62
C ALA A 210 13.66 3.37 1.53
N VAL A 211 13.70 2.44 2.48
CA VAL A 211 14.69 1.34 2.57
C VAL A 211 16.12 1.80 2.25
N GLY A 212 16.60 2.82 2.96
CA GLY A 212 17.94 3.38 2.85
C GLY A 212 18.06 4.61 1.94
N GLN A 213 17.05 4.91 1.11
CA GLN A 213 17.01 6.15 0.32
C GLN A 213 16.91 7.37 1.22
N HIS A 214 17.70 8.40 0.93
CA HIS A 214 17.91 9.60 1.74
C HIS A 214 18.27 9.31 3.21
N GLY A 215 18.78 8.13 3.52
CA GLY A 215 19.02 7.73 4.91
C GLY A 215 17.73 7.67 5.72
N LEU A 216 16.65 7.21 5.10
CA LEU A 216 15.37 6.89 5.73
C LEU A 216 15.04 5.42 5.49
N PHE A 217 14.24 4.79 6.34
CA PHE A 217 13.79 3.41 6.16
C PHE A 217 12.29 3.28 5.95
N GLY A 218 11.52 4.13 6.60
CA GLY A 218 10.07 4.14 6.54
C GLY A 218 9.52 4.94 5.38
N LYS A 219 8.35 5.52 5.61
CA LYS A 219 7.52 6.22 4.62
C LYS A 219 7.13 7.63 5.03
N GLN A 220 7.61 8.08 6.20
CA GLN A 220 7.30 9.36 6.82
C GLN A 220 8.09 10.49 6.15
N SER A 221 7.90 10.67 4.83
CA SER A 221 8.56 11.69 4.03
C SER A 221 7.80 12.01 2.74
N CYS A 222 8.07 13.17 2.14
CA CYS A 222 7.49 13.58 0.85
C CYS A 222 8.42 13.33 -0.36
N TYR A 223 9.43 12.49 -0.21
CA TYR A 223 10.22 12.00 -1.34
C TYR A 223 9.41 11.04 -2.22
N ASP A 224 9.74 10.94 -3.50
CA ASP A 224 9.01 10.11 -4.47
C ASP A 224 9.06 8.64 -4.08
N HIS A 225 10.14 8.16 -3.44
CA HIS A 225 10.20 6.79 -2.92
C HIS A 225 9.16 6.49 -1.83
N SER A 226 8.58 7.50 -1.18
CA SER A 226 7.53 7.35 -0.16
C SER A 226 6.13 7.68 -0.70
N LEU A 227 6.02 8.52 -1.73
CA LEU A 227 4.74 8.99 -2.26
C LEU A 227 4.31 8.31 -3.58
N ARG A 228 5.26 8.01 -4.46
CA ARG A 228 4.98 7.53 -5.82
C ARG A 228 4.79 6.02 -5.81
N VAL A 229 3.53 5.61 -5.95
CA VAL A 229 3.09 4.22 -5.92
C VAL A 229 2.76 3.68 -7.31
N PRO A 230 2.82 2.37 -7.54
CA PRO A 230 2.22 1.77 -8.73
C PRO A 230 0.70 2.03 -8.72
N LEU A 231 0.15 2.28 -9.90
CA LEU A 231 -1.29 2.33 -10.15
C LEU A 231 -1.53 1.75 -11.56
N ILE A 232 -2.13 0.57 -11.62
CA ILE A 232 -2.36 -0.18 -12.86
C ILE A 232 -3.85 -0.53 -12.94
N PHE A 233 -4.43 -0.28 -14.11
CA PHE A 233 -5.78 -0.68 -14.47
C PHE A 233 -5.70 -1.69 -15.62
N ALA A 234 -6.52 -2.74 -15.56
CA ALA A 234 -6.68 -3.71 -16.63
C ALA A 234 -8.13 -4.23 -16.66
N GLY A 235 -8.64 -4.61 -17.83
CA GLY A 235 -9.98 -5.17 -17.97
C GLY A 235 -10.83 -4.49 -19.05
N PRO A 236 -12.14 -4.76 -19.08
CA PRO A 236 -13.06 -4.18 -20.06
C PRO A 236 -13.00 -2.64 -20.10
N GLY A 237 -13.01 -2.08 -21.31
CA GLY A 237 -13.00 -0.63 -21.52
C GLY A 237 -11.67 0.08 -21.23
N ILE A 238 -10.63 -0.65 -20.81
CA ILE A 238 -9.32 -0.08 -20.50
C ILE A 238 -8.34 -0.35 -21.66
N PRO A 239 -7.68 0.68 -22.23
CA PRO A 239 -6.68 0.50 -23.28
C PRO A 239 -5.51 -0.40 -22.86
N GLN A 240 -5.13 -1.32 -23.74
CA GLN A 240 -3.99 -2.21 -23.50
C GLN A 240 -2.66 -1.48 -23.73
N SER A 241 -1.63 -1.88 -22.97
CA SER A 241 -0.24 -1.43 -23.14
C SER A 241 -0.05 0.08 -23.20
N THR A 242 -0.94 0.84 -22.55
CA THR A 242 -0.91 2.30 -22.53
C THR A 242 -0.31 2.80 -21.22
N ARG A 243 0.54 3.82 -21.31
CA ARG A 243 1.13 4.50 -20.16
C ARG A 243 0.86 6.00 -20.26
N THR A 244 0.38 6.58 -19.17
CA THR A 244 0.16 8.01 -19.02
C THR A 244 1.06 8.61 -17.94
N ASP A 245 1.45 9.87 -18.10
CA ASP A 245 2.16 10.67 -17.09
C ASP A 245 1.21 11.58 -16.30
N ALA A 246 -0.10 11.47 -16.55
CA ALA A 246 -1.11 12.26 -15.88
C ALA A 246 -1.02 12.07 -14.36
N PHE A 247 -1.06 13.19 -13.64
CA PHE A 247 -1.06 13.19 -12.19
C PHE A 247 -2.35 12.58 -11.66
N ALA A 248 -2.20 11.60 -10.76
CA ALA A 248 -3.28 10.84 -10.14
C ALA A 248 -3.09 10.79 -8.62
N TYR A 249 -4.20 10.79 -7.89
CA TYR A 249 -4.27 10.40 -6.48
C TYR A 249 -4.94 9.03 -6.36
N LEU A 250 -4.68 8.31 -5.27
CA LEU A 250 -5.37 7.03 -5.01
C LEU A 250 -6.89 7.19 -4.86
N PHE A 251 -7.36 8.35 -4.37
CA PHE A 251 -8.80 8.62 -4.29
C PHE A 251 -9.47 8.88 -5.65
N ASP A 252 -8.70 8.98 -6.74
CA ASP A 252 -9.23 9.03 -8.12
C ASP A 252 -9.69 7.64 -8.61
N ILE A 253 -9.30 6.56 -7.92
CA ILE A 253 -9.71 5.20 -8.29
C ILE A 253 -11.22 5.06 -8.24
N PHE A 254 -11.88 5.59 -7.20
CA PHE A 254 -13.33 5.45 -7.04
C PHE A 254 -14.14 6.11 -8.17
N PRO A 255 -13.97 7.41 -8.51
CA PRO A 255 -14.69 8.01 -9.63
C PRO A 255 -14.33 7.36 -10.97
N THR A 256 -13.09 6.87 -11.14
CA THR A 256 -12.69 6.13 -12.34
C THR A 256 -13.47 4.82 -12.49
N LEU A 257 -13.63 4.05 -11.40
CA LEU A 257 -14.43 2.83 -11.41
C LEU A 257 -15.91 3.13 -11.66
N CYS A 258 -16.45 4.20 -11.08
CA CYS A 258 -17.81 4.68 -11.37
C CYS A 258 -18.01 4.94 -12.87
N ASP A 259 -17.11 5.69 -13.51
CA ASP A 259 -17.18 5.97 -14.94
C ASP A 259 -17.09 4.69 -15.80
N LEU A 260 -16.17 3.79 -15.48
CA LEU A 260 -15.99 2.52 -16.21
C LEU A 260 -17.20 1.57 -16.06
N THR A 261 -17.95 1.69 -14.96
CA THR A 261 -19.12 0.83 -14.67
C THR A 261 -20.46 1.52 -14.94
N GLY A 262 -20.44 2.77 -15.43
CA GLY A 262 -21.66 3.56 -15.65
C GLY A 262 -22.41 3.94 -14.36
N ILE A 263 -21.77 3.86 -13.21
CA ILE A 263 -22.34 4.26 -11.92
C ILE A 263 -22.14 5.76 -11.73
N ARG A 264 -23.20 6.48 -11.32
CA ARG A 264 -23.10 7.91 -11.03
C ARG A 264 -22.15 8.17 -9.86
N VAL A 265 -21.14 9.01 -10.08
CA VAL A 265 -20.24 9.50 -9.03
C VAL A 265 -21.02 10.32 -7.99
N PRO A 266 -20.96 10.00 -6.68
CA PRO A 266 -21.56 10.80 -5.63
C PRO A 266 -20.97 12.23 -5.56
N SER A 267 -21.78 13.24 -5.23
CA SER A 267 -21.31 14.64 -5.15
C SER A 267 -20.31 14.92 -4.04
N THR A 268 -20.12 13.99 -3.10
CA THR A 268 -19.12 14.08 -2.03
C THR A 268 -17.72 13.64 -2.46
N VAL A 269 -17.56 13.12 -3.68
CA VAL A 269 -16.26 12.66 -4.20
C VAL A 269 -15.48 13.85 -4.74
N GLU A 270 -14.28 14.07 -4.21
CA GLU A 270 -13.37 15.15 -4.64
C GLU A 270 -12.35 14.69 -5.69
N GLY A 271 -12.26 13.38 -5.93
CA GLY A 271 -11.40 12.80 -6.97
C GLY A 271 -11.89 13.07 -8.38
N ALA A 272 -11.00 12.93 -9.35
CA ALA A 272 -11.31 13.04 -10.77
C ALA A 272 -11.13 11.68 -11.45
N SER A 273 -12.05 11.33 -12.34
CA SER A 273 -11.92 10.13 -13.15
C SER A 273 -10.69 10.20 -14.06
N LEU A 274 -9.96 9.08 -14.12
CA LEU A 274 -8.74 8.94 -14.91
C LEU A 274 -9.02 8.40 -16.33
N VAL A 275 -10.27 8.03 -16.66
CA VAL A 275 -10.63 7.36 -17.93
C VAL A 275 -10.12 8.14 -19.15
N GLN A 276 -10.31 9.46 -19.18
CA GLN A 276 -9.84 10.28 -20.30
C GLN A 276 -8.31 10.21 -20.48
N ALA A 277 -7.56 10.27 -19.38
CA ALA A 277 -6.10 10.17 -19.40
C ALA A 277 -5.57 8.76 -19.70
N MET A 278 -6.39 7.73 -19.49
CA MET A 278 -6.09 6.36 -19.93
C MET A 278 -6.25 6.21 -21.44
N CYS A 279 -7.32 6.80 -22.01
CA CYS A 279 -7.62 6.72 -23.44
C CYS A 279 -6.73 7.64 -24.29
N ASP A 280 -6.37 8.81 -23.77
CA ASP A 280 -5.47 9.76 -24.40
C ASP A 280 -4.41 10.22 -23.39
N PRO A 281 -3.19 9.68 -23.47
CA PRO A 281 -2.08 10.06 -22.58
C PRO A 281 -1.68 11.54 -22.63
N SER A 282 -2.16 12.32 -23.60
CA SER A 282 -1.93 13.77 -23.63
C SER A 282 -2.86 14.56 -22.69
N VAL A 283 -3.97 13.95 -22.26
CA VAL A 283 -4.94 14.57 -21.36
C VAL A 283 -4.34 14.71 -19.97
N LYS A 284 -4.41 15.94 -19.43
CA LYS A 284 -4.05 16.25 -18.05
C LYS A 284 -5.29 16.17 -17.17
N VAL A 285 -5.19 15.46 -16.06
CA VAL A 285 -6.22 15.45 -15.00
C VAL A 285 -6.06 16.67 -14.09
N ARG A 286 -4.81 17.08 -13.83
CA ARG A 286 -4.44 18.23 -13.00
C ARG A 286 -3.01 18.67 -13.28
N ASP A 287 -2.69 19.92 -12.96
CA ASP A 287 -1.35 20.49 -13.18
C ASP A 287 -0.39 20.25 -12.02
N THR A 288 -0.90 20.08 -10.80
CA THR A 288 -0.11 19.92 -9.58
C THR A 288 -0.62 18.81 -8.68
N LEU A 289 0.28 18.22 -7.90
CA LEU A 289 -0.05 17.37 -6.76
C LEU A 289 0.36 18.06 -5.47
N TYR A 290 -0.44 17.88 -4.43
CA TYR A 290 -0.23 18.38 -3.08
C TYR A 290 -0.22 17.19 -2.12
N PHE A 291 0.75 17.18 -1.21
CA PHE A 291 0.92 16.13 -0.23
C PHE A 291 1.08 16.74 1.17
N ALA A 292 0.56 16.02 2.15
CA ALA A 292 0.70 16.34 3.55
C ALA A 292 1.07 15.07 4.31
N TYR A 293 2.03 15.21 5.22
CA TYR A 293 2.29 14.20 6.24
C TYR A 293 2.16 14.88 7.60
N THR A 294 1.11 14.50 8.34
CA THR A 294 0.73 15.10 9.64
C THR A 294 0.69 16.64 9.56
N ASP A 295 1.10 17.34 10.61
CA ASP A 295 1.43 18.77 10.61
C ASP A 295 2.88 19.03 10.16
N LYS A 296 3.71 17.99 10.07
CA LYS A 296 5.16 18.14 9.87
C LYS A 296 5.58 18.47 8.45
N HIS A 297 5.02 17.82 7.42
CA HIS A 297 5.47 18.03 6.04
C HIS A 297 4.36 18.53 5.13
N ARG A 298 4.70 19.45 4.25
CA ARG A 298 3.86 19.90 3.14
C ARG A 298 4.67 19.84 1.86
N ALA A 299 4.12 19.28 0.80
CA ALA A 299 4.77 19.27 -0.49
C ALA A 299 3.80 19.64 -1.60
N VAL A 300 4.31 20.35 -2.60
CA VAL A 300 3.62 20.58 -3.87
C VAL A 300 4.58 20.25 -5.00
N ARG A 301 4.09 19.56 -6.04
CA ARG A 301 4.85 19.29 -7.26
C ARG A 301 4.06 19.67 -8.49
N ASP A 302 4.76 20.22 -9.47
CA ASP A 302 4.34 20.24 -10.86
C ASP A 302 5.14 19.20 -11.68
N ARG A 303 5.17 19.32 -13.01
CA ARG A 303 5.88 18.40 -13.90
C ARG A 303 7.41 18.50 -13.85
N ARG A 304 7.95 19.57 -13.29
CA ARG A 304 9.39 19.84 -13.23
C ARG A 304 9.87 20.00 -11.79
N PHE A 305 9.18 20.80 -11.00
CA PHE A 305 9.63 21.14 -9.66
C PHE A 305 8.79 20.47 -8.58
N LYS A 306 9.46 20.09 -7.49
CA LYS A 306 8.81 19.72 -6.23
C LYS A 306 9.38 20.55 -5.09
N LEU A 307 8.49 21.24 -4.38
CA LEU A 307 8.78 21.99 -3.16
C LEU A 307 8.31 21.15 -1.96
N VAL A 308 9.16 21.00 -0.95
CA VAL A 308 8.84 20.37 0.32
C VAL A 308 9.18 21.31 1.46
N HIS A 309 8.25 21.48 2.40
CA HIS A 309 8.39 22.31 3.58
C HIS A 309 8.24 21.44 4.83
N TYR A 310 9.19 21.58 5.75
CA TYR A 310 9.25 20.84 7.01
C TYR A 310 9.02 21.79 8.20
N VAL A 311 8.01 21.47 9.01
CA VAL A 311 7.72 22.10 10.30
C VAL A 311 7.90 21.06 11.39
N VAL A 312 8.90 21.22 12.24
CA VAL A 312 9.19 20.27 13.32
C VAL A 312 9.06 21.01 14.65
N ASN A 313 8.27 20.47 15.58
CA ASN A 313 7.98 21.08 16.88
C ASN A 313 7.47 22.53 16.76
N GLY A 314 6.61 22.78 15.78
CA GLY A 314 6.01 24.10 15.50
C GLY A 314 6.98 25.14 14.91
N ARG A 315 8.19 24.73 14.49
CA ARG A 315 9.18 25.61 13.88
C ARG A 315 9.52 25.14 12.48
N HIS A 316 9.74 26.08 11.56
CA HIS A 316 10.35 25.76 10.27
C HIS A 316 11.72 25.11 10.50
N SER A 317 11.91 23.92 9.94
CA SER A 317 13.15 23.14 10.05
C SER A 317 13.93 23.16 8.73
N MET A 318 13.24 23.01 7.60
CA MET A 318 13.86 22.90 6.28
C MET A 318 12.87 23.25 5.16
N THR A 319 13.40 23.77 4.06
CA THR A 319 12.70 23.82 2.77
C THR A 319 13.58 23.19 1.70
N GLN A 320 12.98 22.30 0.91
CA GLN A 320 13.64 21.66 -0.22
C GLN A 320 12.94 22.01 -1.53
N LEU A 321 13.71 22.32 -2.57
CA LEU A 321 13.21 22.49 -3.93
C LEU A 321 14.03 21.60 -4.87
N PHE A 322 13.37 20.70 -5.59
CA PHE A 322 14.02 19.79 -6.53
C PHE A 322 13.55 20.06 -7.96
N ASP A 323 14.46 20.07 -8.92
CA ASP A 323 14.15 19.98 -10.36
C ASP A 323 14.15 18.49 -10.76
N LEU A 324 12.98 17.85 -10.74
CA LEU A 324 12.79 16.43 -11.00
C LEU A 324 13.16 15.98 -12.42
N GLN A 325 13.33 16.91 -13.38
CA GLN A 325 13.81 16.56 -14.72
C GLN A 325 15.33 16.38 -14.76
N GLN A 326 16.06 17.19 -13.99
CA GLN A 326 17.52 17.14 -13.92
C GLN A 326 18.00 16.25 -12.75
N ASP A 327 17.21 16.15 -11.69
CA ASP A 327 17.49 15.43 -10.46
C ASP A 327 16.28 14.54 -10.07
N PRO A 328 16.08 13.41 -10.79
CA PRO A 328 14.98 12.49 -10.50
C PRO A 328 15.15 11.74 -9.17
N TRP A 329 16.31 11.87 -8.52
CA TRP A 329 16.65 11.22 -7.25
C TRP A 329 16.51 12.14 -6.04
N GLU A 330 16.22 13.43 -6.26
CA GLU A 330 15.97 14.44 -5.24
C GLU A 330 17.17 14.67 -4.30
N LEU A 331 18.35 14.71 -4.89
CA LEU A 331 19.63 14.89 -4.19
C LEU A 331 20.05 16.35 -4.02
N SER A 332 19.65 17.23 -4.94
CA SER A 332 20.10 18.62 -5.03
C SER A 332 19.01 19.59 -4.58
N ASN A 333 19.12 20.11 -3.37
CA ASN A 333 18.19 21.11 -2.85
C ASN A 333 18.49 22.52 -3.39
N LEU A 334 17.68 22.99 -4.34
CA LEU A 334 17.78 24.31 -4.97
C LEU A 334 17.23 25.47 -4.11
N ALA A 335 16.58 25.19 -2.98
CA ALA A 335 16.05 26.23 -2.10
C ALA A 335 17.15 26.94 -1.31
N ALA A 336 18.32 26.31 -1.16
CA ALA A 336 19.48 26.87 -0.49
C ALA A 336 20.37 27.75 -1.40
N ASP A 337 20.15 27.71 -2.73
CA ASP A 337 20.96 28.42 -3.73
C ASP A 337 20.50 29.88 -3.96
N ARG A 338 19.79 30.49 -3.00
CA ARG A 338 19.23 31.85 -3.11
C ARG A 338 19.54 32.74 -1.93
#